data_AF-A0A9P1BLZ8-F1
#
_entry.id   AF-A0A9P1BLZ8-F1
#
_cell.length_a   1.000
_cell.length_b   1.000
_cell.length_c   1.000
_cell.angle_alpha   90.00
_cell.angle_beta   90.00
_cell.angle_gamma   90.00
#
_symmetry.space_group_name_H-M   'P 1'
#
loop_
_entity.id
_entity.type
_entity.pdbx_description
1 polymer ?
#
loop_
_entity_poly.entity_id
_entity_poly.type
_entity_poly.pdbx_seq_one_letter_code
_entity_poly.pdbx_strand_id
1 'polypeptide(L)'
;MSFGQKLANKAQAARKRHCEPWVKETLNDFMEGCESSAEDGYNIHHKMYADVPNRARDEAVALLEQKLDELGFTNAGAMAYPGKKVEVFAEWNMPAEAPGKSKATPQGIRGKCPICQETRHLVALMPCGHTLCTQCHASSQLRQCPMCRERLTGATRALFMDMSRCGFLHCRLRMLQLKSERCP
;
A
#
# COMPACT_ATOMS: atom_id res chain seq x y z
N MET A 1 33.89 35.70 18.71
CA MET A 1 32.84 36.44 17.96
C MET A 1 33.06 37.94 18.12
N SER A 2 33.03 38.71 17.03
CA SER A 2 33.13 40.17 17.04
C SER A 2 31.84 40.82 17.53
N PHE A 3 31.91 42.09 17.95
CA PHE A 3 30.72 42.88 18.33
C PHE A 3 29.71 43.00 17.17
N GLY A 4 30.21 43.18 15.93
CA GLY A 4 29.38 43.20 14.73
C GLY A 4 28.59 41.89 14.51
N GLN A 5 29.22 40.74 14.73
CA GLN A 5 28.53 39.43 14.67
C GLN A 5 27.42 39.32 15.71
N LYS A 6 27.63 39.83 16.94
CA LYS A 6 26.60 39.82 17.98
C LYS A 6 25.38 40.66 17.60
N LEU A 7 25.59 41.85 17.02
CA LEU A 7 24.50 42.71 16.56
C LEU A 7 23.73 42.06 15.40
N ALA A 8 24.43 41.48 14.43
CA ALA A 8 23.81 40.77 13.32
C ALA A 8 22.92 39.61 13.81
N ASN A 9 23.43 38.78 14.73
CA ASN A 9 22.66 37.68 15.32
C ASN A 9 21.44 38.19 16.09
N LYS A 10 21.57 39.28 16.85
CA LYS A 10 20.46 39.87 17.60
C LYS A 10 19.38 40.44 16.66
N ALA A 11 19.78 41.09 15.57
CA ALA A 11 18.85 41.60 14.56
C ALA A 11 18.11 40.46 13.85
N GLN A 12 18.82 39.39 13.47
CA GLN A 12 18.22 38.21 12.87
C GLN A 12 17.23 37.53 13.83
N ALA A 13 17.57 37.40 15.11
CA ALA A 13 16.67 36.84 16.12
C ALA A 13 15.41 37.71 16.33
N ALA A 14 15.53 39.03 16.30
CA ALA A 14 14.39 39.94 16.40
C ALA A 14 13.47 39.84 15.18
N ARG A 15 14.03 39.71 13.96
CA ARG A 15 13.24 39.47 12.74
C ARG A 15 12.49 38.15 12.80
N LYS A 16 13.16 37.06 13.20
CA LYS A 16 12.52 35.75 13.37
C LYS A 16 11.32 35.81 14.31
N ARG A 17 11.47 36.46 15.48
CA ARG A 17 10.38 36.65 16.45
C ARG A 17 9.17 37.40 15.88
N HIS A 18 9.40 38.30 14.92
CA HIS A 18 8.32 39.04 14.27
C HIS A 18 7.58 38.21 13.22
N CYS A 19 8.26 37.28 12.53
CA CYS A 19 7.64 36.42 11.52
C CYS A 19 6.96 35.19 12.10
N GLU A 20 7.43 34.72 13.25
CA GLU A 20 6.98 33.47 13.88
C GLU A 20 5.46 33.37 14.06
N PRO A 21 4.72 34.42 14.49
CA PRO A 21 3.26 34.35 14.58
C PRO A 21 2.60 34.12 13.22
N TRP A 22 3.05 34.83 12.19
CA TRP A 22 2.51 34.71 10.83
C TRP A 22 2.83 33.35 10.22
N VAL A 23 4.04 32.84 10.41
CA VAL A 23 4.44 31.49 9.94
C VAL A 23 3.57 30.43 10.61
N LYS A 24 3.31 30.57 11.92
CA LYS A 24 2.45 29.63 12.65
C LYS A 24 1.01 29.64 12.15
N GLU A 25 0.44 30.83 11.94
CA GLU A 25 -0.90 30.99 11.39
C GLU A 25 -1.01 30.39 9.99
N THR A 26 -0.10 30.78 9.10
CA THR A 26 -0.02 30.25 7.72
C THR A 26 0.12 28.73 7.68
N LEU A 27 0.95 28.15 8.56
CA LEU A 27 1.14 26.70 8.62
C LEU A 27 -0.12 25.98 9.12
N ASN A 28 -0.85 26.55 10.06
CA ASN A 28 -2.10 25.97 10.55
C ASN A 28 -3.16 25.94 9.44
N ASP A 29 -3.35 27.07 8.74
CA ASP A 29 -4.30 27.16 7.62
C ASP A 29 -3.94 26.17 6.51
N PHE A 30 -2.62 26.00 6.25
CA PHE A 30 -2.12 25.02 5.31
C PHE A 30 -2.46 23.58 5.70
N MET A 31 -2.23 23.22 6.97
CA MET A 31 -2.50 21.87 7.48
C MET A 31 -3.99 21.55 7.43
N GLU A 32 -4.86 22.50 7.77
CA GLU A 32 -6.32 22.35 7.64
C GLU A 32 -6.73 22.13 6.18
N GLY A 33 -6.09 22.85 5.24
CA GLY A 33 -6.28 22.65 3.81
C GLY A 33 -5.78 21.28 3.31
N CYS A 34 -4.67 20.78 3.85
CA CYS A 34 -4.15 19.45 3.57
C CYS A 34 -5.09 18.35 4.09
N GLU A 35 -5.61 18.48 5.31
CA GLU A 35 -6.58 17.54 5.90
C GLU A 35 -7.85 17.47 5.06
N SER A 36 -8.40 18.64 4.70
CA SER A 36 -9.57 18.73 3.81
C SER A 36 -9.30 18.08 2.44
N SER A 37 -8.11 18.33 1.86
CA SER A 37 -7.73 17.75 0.57
C SER A 37 -7.53 16.22 0.63
N ALA A 38 -7.16 15.69 1.81
CA ALA A 38 -7.00 14.26 2.03
C ALA A 38 -8.35 13.54 2.15
N GLU A 39 -9.38 14.18 2.73
CA GLU A 39 -10.74 13.63 2.82
C GLU A 39 -11.37 13.42 1.44
N ASP A 40 -11.04 14.27 0.47
CA ASP A 40 -11.53 14.16 -0.91
C ASP A 40 -10.94 12.96 -1.68
N GLY A 41 -9.97 12.23 -1.12
CA GLY A 41 -9.56 10.89 -1.56
C GLY A 41 -8.75 10.82 -2.86
N TYR A 42 -8.47 11.93 -3.53
CA TYR A 42 -7.76 11.95 -4.82
C TYR A 42 -6.63 12.98 -4.93
N ASN A 43 -6.48 13.89 -3.96
CA ASN A 43 -5.50 14.97 -4.05
C ASN A 43 -4.26 14.66 -3.21
N ILE A 44 -3.21 14.19 -3.89
CA ILE A 44 -1.85 14.03 -3.34
C ILE A 44 -1.06 15.35 -3.30
N HIS A 45 -1.72 16.47 -3.56
CA HIS A 45 -1.10 17.78 -3.73
C HIS A 45 -2.06 18.88 -3.25
N HIS A 46 -1.59 19.76 -2.38
CA HIS A 46 -2.32 20.94 -1.91
C HIS A 46 -1.49 22.21 -2.11
N LYS A 47 -2.19 23.30 -2.45
CA LYS A 47 -1.62 24.63 -2.71
C LYS A 47 -2.44 25.71 -2.03
N MET A 48 -1.75 26.64 -1.41
CA MET A 48 -2.31 27.77 -0.68
C MET A 48 -1.54 29.04 -1.02
N TYR A 49 -2.22 30.20 -0.97
CA TYR A 49 -1.59 31.50 -1.11
C TYR A 49 -1.81 32.33 0.15
N ALA A 50 -0.75 32.95 0.66
CA ALA A 50 -0.80 33.82 1.83
C ALA A 50 -0.15 35.18 1.56
N ASP A 51 -0.67 36.23 2.19
CA ASP A 51 -0.07 37.56 2.14
C ASP A 51 1.05 37.69 3.19
N VAL A 52 2.28 37.91 2.73
CA VAL A 52 3.48 37.97 3.58
C VAL A 52 3.72 39.38 4.13
N PRO A 53 4.22 39.51 5.38
CA PRO A 53 4.65 40.80 5.91
C PRO A 53 5.80 41.40 5.09
N ASN A 54 5.63 42.66 4.67
CA ASN A 54 6.59 43.36 3.80
C ASN A 54 8.05 43.36 4.30
N ARG A 55 8.29 43.39 5.62
CA ARG A 55 9.60 43.68 6.20
C ARG A 55 10.47 42.47 6.51
N ALA A 56 10.03 41.27 6.20
CA ALA A 56 10.78 40.05 6.48
C ALA A 56 10.32 38.89 5.60
N ARG A 57 10.08 39.18 4.32
CA ARG A 57 9.53 38.22 3.34
C ARG A 57 10.46 37.03 3.19
N ASP A 58 11.75 37.26 2.95
CA ASP A 58 12.72 36.19 2.71
C ASP A 58 12.92 35.36 3.99
N GLU A 59 12.97 36.01 5.16
CA GLU A 59 13.08 35.31 6.44
C GLU A 59 11.82 34.50 6.79
N ALA A 60 10.63 34.98 6.43
CA ALA A 60 9.38 34.28 6.64
C ALA A 60 9.28 33.05 5.73
N VAL A 61 9.65 33.17 4.45
CA VAL A 61 9.68 32.06 3.49
C VAL A 61 10.68 31.00 3.94
N ALA A 62 11.90 31.40 4.31
CA ALA A 62 12.92 30.45 4.78
C ALA A 62 12.50 29.73 6.08
N LEU A 63 11.80 30.42 7.00
CA LEU A 63 11.28 29.80 8.21
C LEU A 63 10.12 28.85 7.92
N LEU A 64 9.28 29.18 6.93
CA LEU A 64 8.18 28.33 6.49
C LEU A 64 8.68 27.06 5.80
N GLU A 65 9.67 27.16 4.91
CA GLU A 65 10.34 26.00 4.29
C GLU A 65 10.94 25.07 5.35
N GLN A 66 11.66 25.63 6.33
CA GLN A 66 12.19 24.85 7.46
C GLN A 66 11.07 24.07 8.19
N LYS A 67 9.90 24.68 8.38
CA LYS A 67 8.77 24.05 9.06
C LYS A 67 8.08 23.00 8.20
N LEU A 68 8.01 23.20 6.88
CA LEU A 68 7.47 22.21 5.94
C LEU A 68 8.36 20.96 5.88
N ASP A 69 9.69 21.12 5.94
CA ASP A 69 10.63 20.00 6.02
C ASP A 69 10.43 19.16 7.30
N GLU A 70 10.15 19.82 8.43
CA GLU A 70 9.85 19.16 9.71
C GLU A 70 8.57 18.32 9.67
N LEU A 71 7.65 18.57 8.74
CA LEU A 71 6.38 17.83 8.59
C LEU A 71 6.51 16.53 7.78
N GLY A 72 7.64 16.30 7.10
CA GLY A 72 7.91 15.02 6.42
C GLY A 72 7.15 14.80 5.11
N PHE A 73 6.75 15.86 4.41
CA PHE A 73 6.19 15.76 3.07
C PHE A 73 7.20 15.18 2.07
N THR A 74 6.71 14.55 0.99
CA THR A 74 7.60 14.03 -0.07
C THR A 74 8.23 15.18 -0.86
N ASN A 75 7.43 16.21 -1.12
CA ASN A 75 7.84 17.42 -1.80
C ASN A 75 7.01 18.58 -1.25
N ALA A 76 7.62 19.50 -0.52
CA ALA A 76 6.95 20.68 -0.02
C ALA A 76 7.86 21.90 -0.17
N GLY A 77 7.27 23.07 -0.26
CA GLY A 77 8.03 24.30 -0.41
C GLY A 77 7.17 25.54 -0.29
N ALA A 78 7.85 26.67 -0.19
CA ALA A 78 7.23 27.98 -0.20
C ALA A 78 7.91 28.86 -1.25
N MET A 79 7.12 29.37 -2.21
CA MET A 79 7.64 30.23 -3.28
C MET A 79 7.08 31.63 -3.15
N ALA A 80 7.96 32.61 -3.17
CA ALA A 80 7.59 34.00 -3.04
C ALA A 80 7.40 34.64 -4.44
N TYR A 81 6.20 35.13 -4.75
CA TYR A 81 5.89 35.77 -6.04
C TYR A 81 6.09 37.28 -5.99
N PRO A 82 6.32 37.97 -7.13
CA PRO A 82 6.32 39.44 -7.16
C PRO A 82 5.09 40.01 -6.44
N GLY A 83 5.31 40.97 -5.54
CA GLY A 83 4.26 41.51 -4.66
C GLY A 83 4.33 40.97 -3.23
N LYS A 84 3.17 40.80 -2.58
CA LYS A 84 3.06 40.32 -1.19
C LYS A 84 2.59 38.87 -1.08
N LYS A 85 2.55 38.11 -2.17
CA LYS A 85 2.01 36.75 -2.15
C LYS A 85 3.11 35.71 -2.03
N VAL A 86 2.90 34.74 -1.15
CA VAL A 86 3.68 33.52 -1.02
C VAL A 86 2.76 32.35 -1.34
N GLU A 87 3.19 31.46 -2.23
CA GLU A 87 2.56 30.16 -2.47
C GLU A 87 3.22 29.15 -1.55
N VAL A 88 2.39 28.34 -0.90
CA VAL A 88 2.81 27.22 -0.06
C VAL A 88 2.22 25.98 -0.71
N PHE A 89 3.06 24.98 -0.95
CA PHE A 89 2.62 23.74 -1.57
C PHE A 89 3.22 22.54 -0.86
N ALA A 90 2.48 21.45 -0.89
CA ALA A 90 2.97 20.16 -0.47
C ALA A 90 2.35 19.06 -1.34
N GLU A 91 3.17 18.06 -1.60
CA GLU A 91 2.83 16.80 -2.21
C GLU A 91 3.17 15.70 -1.22
N TRP A 92 2.20 14.82 -1.01
CA TRP A 92 2.37 13.62 -0.22
C TRP A 92 1.84 12.44 -0.99
N ASN A 93 2.63 11.39 -1.02
CA ASN A 93 2.11 10.11 -1.46
C ASN A 93 1.30 9.55 -0.30
N MET A 94 -0.01 9.42 -0.49
CA MET A 94 -0.74 8.38 0.22
C MET A 94 0.04 7.09 -0.05
N PRO A 95 0.53 6.38 0.99
CA PRO A 95 1.07 5.05 0.76
C PRO A 95 -0.11 4.29 0.14
N ALA A 96 -0.05 4.07 -1.17
CA ALA A 96 -1.03 3.27 -1.89
C ALA A 96 -1.22 2.04 -1.02
N GLU A 97 -2.41 1.87 -0.42
CA GLU A 97 -2.68 0.87 0.60
C GLU A 97 -1.84 -0.36 0.30
N ALA A 98 -0.79 -0.61 1.08
CA ALA A 98 0.38 -1.39 0.68
C ALA A 98 0.02 -2.46 -0.36
N PRO A 99 0.36 -2.25 -1.64
CA PRO A 99 -0.42 -2.67 -2.81
C PRO A 99 -1.37 -3.82 -2.48
N GLY A 100 -2.54 -3.49 -1.91
CA GLY A 100 -3.29 -4.33 -0.98
C GLY A 100 -3.08 -5.81 -1.26
N LYS A 101 -2.00 -6.41 -0.68
CA LYS A 101 -1.37 -7.68 -1.11
C LYS A 101 -2.23 -8.36 -2.14
N SER A 102 -2.20 -8.01 -3.43
CA SER A 102 -3.28 -8.30 -4.41
C SER A 102 -3.86 -9.70 -4.24
N LYS A 103 -4.83 -9.92 -3.31
CA LYS A 103 -4.89 -11.15 -2.47
C LYS A 103 -4.15 -12.24 -3.17
N ALA A 104 -2.83 -12.41 -2.94
CA ALA A 104 -2.00 -13.28 -3.78
C ALA A 104 -2.70 -14.63 -3.73
N THR A 105 -3.54 -14.90 -4.72
CA THR A 105 -4.75 -15.65 -4.42
C THR A 105 -4.19 -17.02 -4.39
N PRO A 106 -4.01 -17.68 -3.22
CA PRO A 106 -2.99 -18.70 -3.01
C PRO A 106 -2.96 -19.59 -4.23
N GLN A 107 -2.01 -19.34 -5.14
CA GLN A 107 -2.05 -19.93 -6.46
C GLN A 107 -1.71 -21.38 -6.15
N GLY A 108 -2.71 -22.29 -6.24
CA GLY A 108 -2.60 -23.66 -5.76
C GLY A 108 -1.38 -24.40 -6.33
N ILE A 109 -1.20 -25.67 -6.06
CA ILE A 109 -0.02 -26.38 -6.58
C ILE A 109 0.12 -26.26 -8.10
N ARG A 110 1.34 -26.00 -8.59
CA ARG A 110 1.67 -26.11 -10.02
C ARG A 110 2.09 -27.54 -10.32
N GLY A 111 1.52 -28.13 -11.36
CA GLY A 111 1.88 -29.46 -11.82
C GLY A 111 1.52 -29.67 -13.28
N LYS A 112 1.96 -30.81 -13.83
CA LYS A 112 1.74 -31.16 -15.23
C LYS A 112 0.29 -31.61 -15.42
N CYS A 113 -0.46 -30.91 -16.27
CA CYS A 113 -1.85 -31.27 -16.58
C CYS A 113 -1.91 -32.54 -17.44
N PRO A 114 -2.76 -33.54 -17.14
CA PRO A 114 -2.89 -34.74 -17.98
C PRO A 114 -3.55 -34.48 -19.34
N ILE A 115 -4.24 -33.34 -19.52
CA ILE A 115 -4.93 -32.99 -20.77
C ILE A 115 -3.97 -32.25 -21.72
N CYS A 116 -3.44 -31.09 -21.30
CA CYS A 116 -2.59 -30.26 -22.16
C CYS A 116 -1.09 -30.51 -21.99
N GLN A 117 -0.69 -31.34 -21.01
CA GLN A 117 0.71 -31.67 -20.69
C GLN A 117 1.59 -30.47 -20.25
N GLU A 118 1.00 -29.32 -19.97
CA GLU A 118 1.72 -28.14 -19.48
C GLU A 118 1.73 -28.02 -17.95
N THR A 119 2.77 -27.39 -17.40
CA THR A 119 2.93 -27.14 -15.97
C THR A 119 2.25 -25.84 -15.53
N ARG A 120 1.06 -25.96 -14.93
CA ARG A 120 0.18 -24.85 -14.55
C ARG A 120 -0.46 -25.08 -13.19
N HIS A 121 -1.15 -24.07 -12.66
CA HIS A 121 -1.93 -24.21 -11.43
C HIS A 121 -3.01 -25.28 -11.60
N LEU A 122 -3.02 -26.24 -10.68
CA LEU A 122 -3.94 -27.36 -10.67
C LEU A 122 -5.16 -27.08 -9.77
N VAL A 123 -6.28 -27.65 -10.16
CA VAL A 123 -7.50 -27.79 -9.35
C VAL A 123 -7.78 -29.27 -9.15
N ALA A 124 -8.31 -29.63 -7.99
CA ALA A 124 -8.84 -30.96 -7.70
C ALA A 124 -10.34 -30.99 -8.02
N LEU A 125 -10.75 -31.97 -8.79
CA LEU A 125 -12.12 -32.18 -9.21
C LEU A 125 -12.93 -32.86 -8.11
N MET A 126 -14.13 -32.36 -7.80
CA MET A 126 -15.02 -32.96 -6.81
C MET A 126 -16.08 -33.83 -7.49
N PRO A 127 -16.37 -35.04 -6.98
CA PRO A 127 -15.86 -35.63 -5.72
C PRO A 127 -14.59 -36.52 -5.88
N CYS A 128 -14.15 -36.81 -7.10
CA CYS A 128 -13.13 -37.85 -7.35
C CYS A 128 -11.69 -37.51 -6.93
N GLY A 129 -11.36 -36.24 -6.69
CA GLY A 129 -10.02 -35.78 -6.26
C GLY A 129 -8.96 -35.67 -7.36
N HIS A 130 -9.23 -36.13 -8.59
CA HIS A 130 -8.29 -36.03 -9.70
C HIS A 130 -7.97 -34.57 -10.06
N THR A 131 -6.76 -34.30 -10.54
CA THR A 131 -6.29 -32.93 -10.78
C THR A 131 -6.09 -32.58 -12.26
N LEU A 132 -6.39 -31.33 -12.63
CA LEU A 132 -6.12 -30.77 -13.95
C LEU A 132 -5.89 -29.27 -13.85
N CYS A 133 -5.35 -28.63 -14.91
CA CYS A 133 -5.05 -27.20 -14.85
C CYS A 133 -6.31 -26.33 -14.90
N THR A 134 -6.24 -25.14 -14.29
CA THR A 134 -7.35 -24.17 -14.25
C THR A 134 -7.89 -23.83 -15.64
N GLN A 135 -7.05 -23.78 -16.67
CA GLN A 135 -7.49 -23.49 -18.04
C GLN A 135 -8.28 -24.64 -18.67
N CYS A 136 -7.83 -25.88 -18.52
CA CYS A 136 -8.60 -27.05 -18.99
C CYS A 136 -9.89 -27.23 -18.19
N HIS A 137 -9.92 -26.81 -16.91
CA HIS A 137 -11.18 -26.76 -16.15
C HIS A 137 -12.14 -25.71 -16.71
N ALA A 138 -11.62 -24.52 -17.04
CA ALA A 138 -12.40 -23.37 -17.48
C ALA A 138 -12.95 -23.51 -18.92
N SER A 139 -12.34 -24.36 -19.76
CA SER A 139 -12.96 -24.73 -21.03
C SER A 139 -14.27 -25.47 -20.73
N SER A 140 -15.40 -24.80 -20.97
CA SER A 140 -16.74 -24.95 -20.37
C SER A 140 -17.46 -26.30 -20.57
N GLN A 141 -16.75 -27.35 -20.98
CA GLN A 141 -17.30 -28.62 -21.45
C GLN A 141 -17.07 -29.80 -20.49
N LEU A 142 -16.35 -29.61 -19.38
CA LEU A 142 -16.09 -30.70 -18.44
C LEU A 142 -17.25 -30.90 -17.45
N ARG A 143 -18.17 -31.81 -17.79
CA ARG A 143 -19.21 -32.32 -16.87
C ARG A 143 -18.80 -33.62 -16.16
N GLN A 144 -17.77 -34.30 -16.66
CA GLN A 144 -17.24 -35.56 -16.15
C GLN A 144 -15.73 -35.50 -16.04
N CYS A 145 -15.16 -36.23 -15.08
CA CYS A 145 -13.73 -36.35 -14.93
C CYS A 145 -13.12 -37.08 -16.15
N PRO A 146 -12.11 -36.54 -16.83
CA PRO A 146 -11.48 -37.22 -17.97
C PRO A 146 -10.69 -38.49 -17.58
N MET A 147 -10.32 -38.61 -16.30
CA MET A 147 -9.53 -39.75 -15.78
C MET A 147 -10.41 -40.92 -15.31
N CYS A 148 -11.51 -40.64 -14.60
CA CYS A 148 -12.36 -41.68 -14.00
C CYS A 148 -13.83 -41.64 -14.45
N ARG A 149 -14.22 -40.67 -15.28
CA ARG A 149 -15.59 -40.46 -15.80
C ARG A 149 -16.66 -40.13 -14.76
N GLU A 150 -16.26 -39.97 -13.48
CA GLU A 150 -17.15 -39.52 -12.40
C GLU A 150 -17.77 -38.15 -12.72
N ARG A 151 -19.05 -37.96 -12.38
CA ARG A 151 -19.76 -36.69 -12.62
C ARG A 151 -19.20 -35.60 -11.71
N LEU A 152 -18.86 -34.46 -12.30
CA LEU A 152 -18.27 -33.35 -11.57
C LEU A 152 -19.36 -32.48 -10.92
N THR A 153 -19.20 -32.20 -9.64
CA THR A 153 -20.06 -31.26 -8.89
C THR A 153 -19.37 -29.92 -8.64
N GLY A 154 -18.04 -29.87 -8.80
CA GLY A 154 -17.25 -28.65 -8.70
C GLY A 154 -15.76 -28.94 -8.78
N ALA A 155 -14.96 -27.92 -8.55
CA ALA A 155 -13.52 -28.04 -8.41
C ALA A 155 -13.02 -27.10 -7.31
N THR A 156 -12.02 -27.54 -6.56
CA THR A 156 -11.32 -26.73 -5.56
C THR A 156 -9.86 -26.57 -5.95
N ARG A 157 -9.19 -25.55 -5.45
CA ARG A 157 -7.76 -25.35 -5.71
C ARG A 157 -7.01 -26.49 -5.02
N ALA A 158 -6.11 -27.15 -5.75
CA ALA A 158 -5.34 -28.24 -5.19
C ALA A 158 -4.32 -27.67 -4.19
N LEU A 159 -4.62 -27.80 -2.90
CA LEU A 159 -3.75 -27.45 -1.79
C LEU A 159 -3.21 -28.75 -1.20
N PHE A 160 -2.31 -29.45 -1.92
CA PHE A 160 -1.62 -30.59 -1.32
C PHE A 160 -0.52 -30.05 -0.41
N MET A 161 -0.49 -30.49 0.85
CA MET A 161 0.70 -30.38 1.67
C MET A 161 1.78 -31.23 1.02
N ASP A 162 2.91 -30.61 0.67
CA ASP A 162 4.07 -31.30 0.14
C ASP A 162 4.52 -32.37 1.15
N MET A 163 4.11 -33.63 0.93
CA MET A 163 4.53 -34.76 1.75
C MET A 163 6.00 -35.12 1.54
N SER A 164 6.71 -34.44 0.62
CA SER A 164 8.15 -34.62 0.41
C SER A 164 9.00 -34.04 1.55
N ARG A 165 8.40 -33.28 2.49
CA ARG A 165 9.08 -32.79 3.70
C ARG A 165 8.54 -33.38 5.01
N CYS A 166 7.54 -34.26 4.97
CA CYS A 166 7.08 -34.95 6.17
C CYS A 166 7.70 -36.35 6.17
N GLY A 167 8.72 -36.54 7.01
CA GLY A 167 9.40 -37.83 7.18
C GLY A 167 8.41 -38.99 7.28
N PHE A 168 8.66 -40.01 6.48
CA PHE A 168 7.75 -41.10 6.10
C PHE A 168 7.36 -42.08 7.23
N LEU A 169 7.30 -41.66 8.49
CA LEU A 169 7.13 -42.58 9.63
C LEU A 169 6.09 -42.20 10.70
N HIS A 170 5.39 -41.06 10.62
CA HIS A 170 4.46 -40.70 11.70
C HIS A 170 3.02 -40.29 11.33
N CYS A 171 2.61 -40.35 10.06
CA CYS A 171 1.23 -40.03 9.69
C CYS A 171 0.48 -41.20 9.02
N ARG A 172 0.80 -42.44 9.40
CA ARG A 172 0.03 -43.63 8.99
C ARG A 172 -0.97 -44.11 10.07
N LEU A 173 -1.12 -43.37 11.17
CA LEU A 173 -1.84 -43.83 12.36
C LEU A 173 -3.04 -42.99 12.80
N ARG A 174 -3.51 -42.00 12.01
CA ARG A 174 -4.69 -41.19 12.41
C ARG A 174 -5.81 -41.01 11.40
N MET A 175 -5.79 -41.70 10.26
CA MET A 175 -6.92 -41.70 9.30
C MET A 175 -7.61 -43.05 9.11
N LEU A 176 -7.20 -44.09 9.85
CA LEU A 176 -7.91 -45.38 9.86
C LEU A 176 -8.92 -45.55 11.01
N GLN A 177 -9.17 -44.53 11.83
CA GLN A 177 -10.14 -44.61 12.95
C GLN A 177 -11.44 -43.82 12.77
N LEU A 178 -11.74 -43.32 11.55
CA LEU A 178 -13.02 -42.66 11.26
C LEU A 178 -13.88 -43.40 10.22
N LYS A 179 -13.60 -44.68 9.96
CA LYS A 179 -14.37 -45.52 9.02
C LYS A 179 -14.89 -46.83 9.62
N SER A 180 -15.22 -46.87 10.92
CA SER A 180 -15.82 -48.09 11.50
C SER A 180 -16.92 -47.88 12.52
N GLU A 181 -17.72 -46.81 12.44
CA GLU A 181 -18.98 -46.78 13.20
C GLU A 181 -20.15 -46.22 12.36
N ARG A 182 -21.08 -47.15 12.06
CA ARG A 182 -22.53 -46.97 11.80
C ARG A 182 -23.02 -46.68 10.37
N CYS A 183 -23.20 -47.77 9.60
CA CYS A 183 -24.51 -48.30 9.16
C CYS A 183 -24.48 -49.80 9.51
N PRO A 184 -25.56 -50.46 9.98
CA PRO A 184 -26.95 -50.32 9.53
C PRO A 184 -27.77 -49.26 10.27
#